data_AF-A0A9X1CFY6-F1
#
_entry.id   AF-A0A9X1CFY6-F1
#
_cell.length_a   1.000
_cell.length_b   1.000
_cell.length_c   1.000
_cell.angle_alpha   90.00
_cell.angle_beta   90.00
_cell.angle_gamma   90.00
#
_symmetry.space_group_name_H-M   'P 1'
#
loop_
_entity.id
_entity.type
_entity.pdbx_description
1 polymer ?
#
loop_
_entity_poly.entity_id
_entity_poly.type
_entity_poly.pdbx_seq_one_letter_code
_entity_poly.pdbx_strand_id
1 'polypeptide(L)' 'MERFKRKKSQYQIQYCVFDIIYYPGEMITSLSLIERKDILNQLEFNSERIVHVQ' A
#
# COMPACT_ATOMS: atom_id res chain seq x y z
N MET A 1 -11.41 -4.34 31.34
CA MET A 1 -11.55 -2.88 31.09
C MET A 1 -10.21 -2.18 30.79
N GLU A 2 -9.06 -2.66 31.28
CA GLU A 2 -7.74 -2.02 31.01
C GLU A 2 -7.30 -2.05 29.52
N ARG A 3 -7.75 -3.04 28.73
CA ARG A 3 -7.46 -3.14 27.28
C ARG A 3 -7.92 -1.92 26.48
N PHE A 4 -9.00 -1.25 26.91
CA PHE A 4 -9.60 -0.10 26.22
C PHE A 4 -9.04 1.25 26.70
N LYS A 5 -8.16 1.26 27.70
CA LYS A 5 -7.51 2.46 28.24
C LYS A 5 -6.16 2.77 27.61
N ARG A 6 -5.70 1.98 26.62
CA ARG A 6 -4.44 2.29 25.93
C ARG A 6 -4.59 3.61 25.19
N LYS A 7 -3.77 4.60 25.57
CA LYS A 7 -3.53 5.82 24.79
C LYS A 7 -3.29 5.40 23.34
N LYS A 8 -3.90 6.11 22.38
CA LYS A 8 -3.60 5.92 20.95
C LYS A 8 -2.09 5.80 20.79
N SER A 9 -1.65 4.73 20.12
CA SER A 9 -0.24 4.49 19.79
C SER A 9 0.37 5.79 19.22
N GLN A 10 1.54 6.19 19.73
CA GLN A 10 2.29 7.30 19.13
C GLN A 10 2.83 6.95 17.74
N TYR A 11 2.92 5.65 17.44
CA TYR A 11 3.36 5.16 16.14
C TYR A 11 2.26 5.36 15.11
N GLN A 12 2.65 5.92 13.97
CA GLN A 12 1.79 6.03 12.80
C GLN A 12 1.64 4.65 12.14
N ILE A 13 0.40 4.32 11.78
CA ILE A 13 0.10 3.12 11.00
C ILE A 13 0.41 3.42 9.53
N GLN A 14 1.19 2.55 8.90
CA GLN A 14 1.52 2.65 7.49
C GLN A 14 0.76 1.59 6.68
N TYR A 15 0.35 1.97 5.48
CA TYR A 15 -0.26 1.08 4.49
C TYR A 15 0.81 0.60 3.52
N CYS A 16 1.24 -0.65 3.71
CA CYS A 16 2.24 -1.29 2.87
C CYS A 16 1.58 -1.92 1.64
N VAL A 17 1.82 -1.37 0.46
CA VAL A 17 1.24 -1.83 -0.80
C VAL A 17 2.27 -2.68 -1.55
N PHE A 18 1.84 -3.84 -2.07
CA PHE A 18 2.71 -4.75 -2.83
C PHE A 18 2.18 -5.09 -4.23
N ASP A 19 0.91 -4.80 -4.53
CA ASP A 19 0.28 -5.13 -5.82
C ASP A 19 -0.78 -4.09 -6.18
N ILE A 20 -1.12 -4.03 -7.48
CA ILE A 20 -2.13 -3.18 -8.08
C ILE A 20 -2.91 -4.00 -9.11
N ILE A 21 -4.24 -3.96 -9.03
CA ILE A 21 -5.13 -4.78 -9.87
C ILE A 21 -5.86 -3.97 -10.94
N TYR A 22 -5.92 -2.65 -10.78
CA TYR A 22 -6.59 -1.72 -11.69
C TYR A 22 -5.73 -0.49 -11.93
N TYR A 23 -5.49 -0.16 -13.20
CA TYR A 23 -4.71 0.99 -13.62
C TYR A 23 -4.80 1.19 -15.13
N PRO A 24 -4.96 2.41 -15.66
CA PRO A 24 -5.92 3.47 -15.32
C PRO A 24 -7.34 3.13 -15.81
N GLY A 25 -8.21 2.67 -14.90
CA GLY A 25 -9.59 2.27 -15.21
C GLY A 25 -9.75 0.87 -15.83
N GLU A 26 -8.65 0.26 -16.26
CA GLU A 26 -8.60 -1.10 -16.78
C GLU A 26 -8.08 -2.09 -15.74
N MET A 27 -8.56 -3.33 -15.82
CA MET A 27 -8.06 -4.42 -14.98
C MET A 27 -6.77 -4.97 -15.59
N ILE A 28 -5.69 -4.99 -14.80
CA ILE A 28 -4.36 -5.41 -15.26
C ILE A 28 -3.93 -6.77 -14.67
N THR A 29 -4.88 -7.56 -14.19
CA THR A 29 -4.65 -8.89 -13.58
C THR A 29 -4.12 -9.91 -14.59
N SER A 30 -4.22 -9.64 -15.89
CA SER A 30 -3.60 -10.42 -16.97
C SER A 30 -2.08 -10.27 -17.02
N LEU A 31 -1.52 -9.15 -16.52
CA LEU A 31 -0.08 -8.95 -16.40
C LEU A 31 0.48 -9.80 -15.27
N SER A 32 1.74 -10.20 -15.38
CA SER A 32 2.45 -10.87 -14.29
C SER A 32 2.65 -9.95 -13.08
N LEU A 33 2.85 -10.53 -11.90
CA LEU A 33 3.10 -9.74 -10.69
C LEU A 33 4.32 -8.81 -10.82
N ILE A 34 5.34 -9.23 -11.57
CA ILE A 34 6.55 -8.44 -11.82
C ILE A 34 6.18 -7.16 -12.59
N GLU A 35 5.46 -7.30 -13.70
CA GLU A 35 5.00 -6.17 -14.51
C GLU A 35 4.09 -5.23 -13.71
N ARG A 36 3.21 -5.77 -12.87
CA ARG A 36 2.35 -4.95 -11.99
C ARG A 36 3.15 -4.23 -10.90
N LYS A 37 4.21 -4.85 -10.38
CA LYS A 37 5.16 -4.20 -9.45
C LYS A 37 5.90 -3.06 -10.14
N ASP A 38 6.31 -3.23 -11.38
CA ASP A 38 6.98 -2.17 -12.14
C ASP A 38 6.06 -0.96 -12.35
N ILE A 39 4.78 -1.20 -12.66
CA ILE A 39 3.75 -0.15 -12.72
C ILE A 39 3.58 0.51 -11.35
N LEU A 40 3.43 -0.28 -10.28
CA LEU A 40 3.25 0.23 -8.92
C LEU A 40 4.42 1.14 -8.49
N ASN A 41 5.65 0.80 -8.87
CA ASN A 41 6.86 1.57 -8.55
C ASN A 41 6.95 2.92 -9.28
N GLN A 42 6.20 3.10 -10.37
CA GLN A 42 6.14 4.36 -11.11
C GLN A 42 5.10 5.34 -10.53
N LEU A 43 4.26 4.87 -9.61
CA LEU A 43 3.21 5.69 -9.00
C LEU A 43 3.76 6.49 -7.81
N GLU A 44 3.34 7.74 -7.71
CA GLU A 44 3.66 8.59 -6.57
C GLU A 44 2.60 8.45 -5.48
N PHE A 45 3.04 8.14 -4.26
CA PHE A 45 2.19 8.08 -3.07
C PHE A 45 2.71 9.00 -1.98
N ASN A 46 1.81 9.36 -1.06
CA ASN A 46 2.23 10.04 0.16
C ASN A 46 3.01 9.08 1.07
N SER A 47 4.33 9.30 1.11
CA SER A 47 5.30 8.47 1.85
C SER A 47 5.15 8.49 3.38
N GLU A 48 4.35 9.40 3.95
CA GLU A 48 4.10 9.41 5.40
C GLU A 48 3.20 8.24 5.83
N ARG A 49 2.28 7.83 4.96
CA ARG A 49 1.23 6.85 5.27
C ARG A 49 1.23 5.64 4.37
N ILE A 50 1.80 5.73 3.17
CA ILE A 50 1.81 4.67 2.18
C ILE A 50 3.26 4.35 1.84
N VAL A 51 3.60 3.07 1.88
CA VAL A 51 4.94 2.58 1.54
C VAL A 51 4.83 1.37 0.62
N HIS A 52 5.81 1.22 -0.27
CA HIS A 52 5.91 0.06 -1.15
C HIS A 52 6.72 -1.05 -0.49
N VAL A 53 6.28 -2.29 -0.68
CA VAL A 53 7.10 -3.45 -0.36
C VAL A 53 8.13 -3.63 -1.48
N GLN A 54 9.39 -3.34 -1.15
CA GLN A 54 10.54 -3.50 -2.07
C GLN A 54 10.59 -4.92 -2.67
#